data_AF-A0A7J5ETI8-F1
#
_entry.id   AF-A0A7J5ETI8-F1
#
_cell.length_a   1.000
_cell.length_b   1.000
_cell.length_c   1.000
_cell.angle_alpha   90.00
_cell.angle_beta   90.00
_cell.angle_gamma   90.00
#
_symmetry.space_group_name_H-M   'P 1'
#
loop_
_entity.id
_entity.type
_entity.pdbx_description
1 polymer ?
#
loop_
_entity_poly.entity_id
_entity_poly.type
_entity_poly.pdbx_seq_one_letter_code
_entity_poly.pdbx_strand_id
1 'polypeptide(L)'
;MSGRTWTLVAAACAVLVCMAGDAHAQRWRAGDTWTFGNRCRMTWDAPGTSFTLAQDPVISTGEGSASWSDPSTGALVLYTDGISVWNASGTSIFSGLPGNPSSMHSAVVAPVPGTPGEIYVFAHDATVSSSVAYQRFSVSGAPAAVGSTGTISLPASEGREGLLLIPHANGTDAWLLVSGATSLFVVPVTAAGVGAPQQLASGLTV
;
A
#
# COMPACT_ATOMS: atom_id res chain seq x y z
N MET A 1 57.93 6.57 -55.33
CA MET A 1 57.81 6.80 -53.87
C MET A 1 56.60 7.68 -53.62
N SER A 2 55.70 7.22 -52.75
CA SER A 2 54.54 7.87 -52.13
C SER A 2 53.54 8.63 -53.03
N GLY A 3 52.41 7.98 -53.29
CA GLY A 3 51.17 8.62 -53.76
C GLY A 3 50.49 9.46 -52.68
N ARG A 4 49.68 10.42 -53.12
CA ARG A 4 48.73 11.16 -52.28
C ARG A 4 47.32 10.77 -52.71
N THR A 5 46.68 9.93 -51.90
CA THR A 5 45.29 9.53 -52.02
C THR A 5 44.38 10.60 -51.41
N TRP A 6 43.32 10.93 -52.14
CA TRP A 6 42.20 11.76 -51.71
C TRP A 6 41.44 11.07 -50.57
N THR A 7 41.08 11.80 -49.52
CA THR A 7 40.13 11.32 -48.53
C THR A 7 38.94 12.27 -48.50
N LEU A 8 37.88 11.89 -49.22
CA LEU A 8 36.54 12.45 -49.03
C LEU A 8 36.02 11.92 -47.69
N VAL A 9 35.68 12.83 -46.78
CA VAL A 9 35.00 12.48 -45.52
C VAL A 9 33.54 12.18 -45.86
N ALA A 10 33.18 10.90 -45.89
CA ALA A 10 31.79 10.48 -45.93
C ALA A 10 31.21 10.58 -44.51
N ALA A 11 30.30 11.53 -44.30
CA ALA A 11 29.50 11.61 -43.09
C ALA A 11 28.49 10.45 -43.07
N ALA A 12 28.71 9.46 -42.21
CA ALA A 12 27.71 8.44 -41.91
C ALA A 12 26.76 8.98 -40.82
N CYS A 13 25.63 9.54 -41.23
CA CYS A 13 24.50 9.73 -40.33
C CYS A 13 23.93 8.36 -39.96
N ALA A 14 24.26 7.86 -38.77
CA ALA A 14 23.56 6.73 -38.19
C ALA A 14 22.14 7.18 -37.80
N VAL A 15 21.14 6.74 -38.55
CA VAL A 15 19.74 6.86 -38.14
C VAL A 15 19.53 5.89 -36.98
N LEU A 16 19.49 6.43 -35.76
CA LEU A 16 19.01 5.70 -34.59
C LEU A 16 17.51 5.50 -34.77
N VAL A 17 17.10 4.35 -35.30
CA VAL A 17 15.70 3.94 -35.30
C VAL A 17 15.32 3.65 -33.86
N CYS A 18 14.78 4.65 -33.17
CA CYS A 18 14.05 4.45 -31.94
C CYS A 18 12.81 3.62 -32.29
N MET A 19 12.92 2.29 -32.14
CA MET A 19 11.74 1.47 -31.94
C MET A 19 11.14 1.95 -30.61
N ALA A 20 10.18 2.87 -30.68
CA ALA A 20 9.20 3.05 -29.63
C ALA A 20 8.33 1.78 -29.65
N GLY A 21 8.91 0.65 -29.24
CA GLY A 21 8.08 -0.41 -28.68
C GLY A 21 7.36 0.22 -27.51
N ASP A 22 6.06 0.02 -27.43
CA ASP A 22 5.28 0.39 -26.25
C ASP A 22 5.98 -0.21 -25.03
N ALA A 23 6.79 0.61 -24.36
CA ALA A 23 7.28 0.30 -23.04
C ALA A 23 6.03 0.39 -22.18
N HIS A 24 5.29 -0.70 -22.11
CA HIS A 24 4.27 -0.89 -21.10
C HIS A 24 4.98 -0.66 -19.78
N ALA A 25 4.83 0.53 -19.21
CA ALA A 25 5.14 0.74 -17.80
C ALA A 25 4.34 -0.34 -17.08
N GLN A 26 5.02 -1.34 -16.53
CA GLN A 26 4.35 -2.43 -15.85
C GLN A 26 3.53 -1.80 -14.72
N ARG A 27 2.22 -2.09 -14.71
CA ARG A 27 1.31 -1.61 -13.67
C ARG A 27 1.88 -1.97 -12.30
N TRP A 28 1.81 -1.08 -11.33
CA TRP A 28 2.17 -1.38 -9.95
C TRP A 28 1.15 -2.36 -9.35
N ARG A 29 1.59 -3.56 -8.97
CA ARG A 29 0.70 -4.71 -8.68
C ARG A 29 0.48 -4.99 -7.20
N ALA A 30 0.83 -4.06 -6.31
CA ALA A 30 0.77 -4.30 -4.86
C ALA A 30 -0.64 -4.56 -4.31
N GLY A 31 -1.68 -4.21 -5.07
CA GLY A 31 -3.08 -4.48 -4.75
C GLY A 31 -3.73 -5.54 -5.63
N ASP A 32 -2.97 -6.48 -6.20
CA ASP A 32 -3.54 -7.44 -7.16
C ASP A 32 -4.17 -8.67 -6.53
N THR A 33 -3.69 -9.13 -5.37
CA THR A 33 -4.36 -10.16 -4.60
C THR A 33 -5.05 -9.56 -3.38
N TRP A 34 -6.36 -9.79 -3.28
CA TRP A 34 -7.21 -9.37 -2.17
C TRP A 34 -7.60 -10.60 -1.37
N THR A 35 -7.44 -10.51 -0.05
CA THR A 35 -7.86 -11.52 0.91
C THR A 35 -8.87 -10.88 1.87
N PHE A 36 -10.10 -11.40 1.90
CA PHE A 36 -11.23 -10.76 2.59
C PHE A 36 -12.30 -11.75 3.05
N GLY A 37 -13.25 -11.26 3.86
CA GLY A 37 -14.43 -12.01 4.28
C GLY A 37 -14.09 -13.32 5.00
N ASN A 38 -14.85 -14.37 4.69
CA ASN A 38 -14.59 -15.73 5.19
C ASN A 38 -13.81 -16.54 4.14
N ARG A 39 -12.49 -16.57 4.28
CA ARG A 39 -11.58 -17.34 3.42
C ARG A 39 -11.67 -16.99 1.94
N CYS A 40 -12.06 -15.77 1.56
CA CYS A 40 -12.12 -15.38 0.15
C CYS A 40 -10.78 -14.80 -0.32
N ARG A 41 -10.33 -15.26 -1.49
CA ARG A 41 -9.21 -14.67 -2.22
C ARG A 41 -9.64 -14.28 -3.62
N MET A 42 -9.29 -13.07 -4.05
CA MET A 42 -9.44 -12.61 -5.43
C MET A 42 -8.08 -12.18 -5.96
N THR A 43 -7.70 -12.57 -7.18
CA THR A 43 -6.41 -12.16 -7.79
C THR A 43 -6.62 -11.64 -9.21
N TRP A 44 -6.19 -10.41 -9.45
CA TRP A 44 -6.18 -9.79 -10.77
C TRP A 44 -5.06 -10.36 -11.66
N ASP A 45 -5.32 -10.46 -12.96
CA ASP A 45 -4.29 -10.70 -13.96
C ASP A 45 -3.32 -9.51 -14.07
N ALA A 46 -2.16 -9.71 -14.71
CA ALA A 46 -1.15 -8.67 -14.81
C ALA A 46 -1.65 -7.37 -15.50
N PRO A 47 -2.48 -7.43 -16.55
CA PRO A 47 -3.11 -6.23 -17.12
C PRO A 47 -4.16 -5.56 -16.23
N GLY A 48 -4.69 -6.24 -15.21
CA GLY A 48 -5.78 -5.75 -14.37
C GLY A 48 -7.15 -5.76 -15.06
N THR A 49 -7.34 -6.67 -16.02
CA THR A 49 -8.54 -6.78 -16.86
C THR A 49 -9.44 -7.95 -16.49
N SER A 50 -8.90 -8.98 -15.83
CA SER A 50 -9.66 -10.15 -15.37
C SER A 50 -9.18 -10.57 -13.98
N PHE A 51 -9.97 -11.40 -13.30
CA PHE A 51 -9.61 -11.92 -11.99
C PHE A 51 -9.98 -13.40 -11.82
N THR A 52 -9.34 -14.03 -10.84
CA THR A 52 -9.60 -15.38 -10.40
C THR A 52 -10.01 -15.39 -8.93
N LEU A 53 -10.79 -16.39 -8.53
CA LEU A 53 -11.21 -16.59 -7.14
C LEU A 53 -10.56 -17.86 -6.57
N ALA A 54 -10.17 -17.81 -5.32
CA ALA A 54 -9.62 -18.93 -4.57
C ALA A 54 -10.01 -18.84 -3.09
N GLN A 55 -9.57 -19.82 -2.29
CA GLN A 55 -9.75 -19.81 -0.84
C GLN A 55 -8.46 -19.40 -0.12
N ASP A 56 -8.61 -18.51 0.86
CA ASP A 56 -7.58 -18.17 1.83
C ASP A 56 -7.64 -19.12 3.05
N PRO A 57 -6.51 -19.47 3.67
CA PRO A 57 -6.50 -20.53 4.69
C PRO A 57 -7.16 -20.09 6.01
N VAL A 58 -6.99 -18.82 6.42
CA VAL A 58 -7.31 -18.40 7.80
C VAL A 58 -8.16 -17.14 7.97
N ILE A 59 -8.24 -16.22 7.00
CA ILE A 59 -8.98 -14.97 7.24
C ILE A 59 -10.47 -15.24 7.50
N SER A 60 -11.02 -14.58 8.51
CA SER A 60 -12.45 -14.60 8.81
C SER A 60 -12.82 -13.28 9.48
N THR A 61 -13.32 -12.34 8.68
CA THR A 61 -13.75 -11.01 9.12
C THR A 61 -15.08 -10.65 8.46
N GLY A 62 -15.91 -9.84 9.14
CA GLY A 62 -17.22 -9.43 8.64
C GLY A 62 -17.14 -8.24 7.69
N GLU A 63 -16.17 -7.37 7.91
CA GLU A 63 -16.03 -6.09 7.22
C GLU A 63 -14.59 -5.86 6.73
N GLY A 64 -13.83 -5.03 7.41
CA GLY A 64 -12.51 -4.59 6.98
C GLY A 64 -11.47 -5.72 6.89
N SER A 65 -10.63 -5.60 5.86
CA SER A 65 -9.40 -6.37 5.66
C SER A 65 -8.45 -5.57 4.78
N ALA A 66 -7.17 -5.92 4.80
CA ALA A 66 -6.21 -5.37 3.85
C ALA A 66 -5.20 -6.44 3.41
N SER A 67 -4.60 -6.24 2.25
CA SER A 67 -3.63 -7.17 1.65
C SER A 67 -2.52 -6.40 0.97
N TRP A 68 -1.34 -7.01 0.91
CA TRP A 68 -0.20 -6.52 0.14
C TRP A 68 0.32 -7.62 -0.76
N SER A 69 0.49 -7.30 -2.03
CA SER A 69 1.06 -8.19 -3.04
C SER A 69 2.46 -7.74 -3.45
N ASP A 70 3.26 -8.67 -3.95
CA ASP A 70 4.53 -8.36 -4.56
C ASP A 70 4.27 -7.42 -5.76
N PRO A 71 4.86 -6.23 -5.80
CA PRO A 71 4.47 -5.24 -6.80
C PRO A 71 4.86 -5.57 -8.24
N SER A 72 5.76 -6.54 -8.44
CA SER A 72 6.21 -6.99 -9.77
C SER A 72 5.41 -8.19 -10.27
N THR A 73 5.04 -9.11 -9.38
CA THR A 73 4.39 -10.39 -9.71
C THR A 73 2.91 -10.43 -9.33
N GLY A 74 2.42 -9.48 -8.54
CA GLY A 74 1.06 -9.44 -8.00
C GLY A 74 0.72 -10.61 -7.08
N ALA A 75 1.71 -11.41 -6.67
CA ALA A 75 1.52 -12.51 -5.75
C ALA A 75 1.31 -11.99 -4.32
N LEU A 76 0.33 -12.54 -3.59
CA LEU A 76 0.11 -12.19 -2.19
C LEU A 76 1.39 -12.34 -1.35
N VAL A 77 1.70 -11.33 -0.54
CA VAL A 77 2.81 -11.34 0.42
C VAL A 77 2.27 -11.46 1.83
N LEU A 78 1.34 -10.57 2.20
CA LEU A 78 0.68 -10.59 3.50
C LEU A 78 -0.75 -10.07 3.42
N TYR A 79 -1.53 -10.35 4.45
CA TYR A 79 -2.88 -9.83 4.64
C TYR A 79 -3.25 -9.74 6.10
N THR A 80 -4.31 -9.01 6.40
CA THR A 80 -4.74 -8.72 7.77
C THR A 80 -6.24 -8.47 7.85
N ASP A 81 -6.82 -8.78 9.01
CA ASP A 81 -8.16 -8.38 9.43
C ASP A 81 -8.13 -7.12 10.31
N GLY A 82 -6.97 -6.48 10.47
CA GLY A 82 -6.73 -5.37 11.36
C GLY A 82 -6.38 -5.75 12.80
N ILE A 83 -6.46 -7.02 13.18
CA ILE A 83 -6.05 -7.53 14.51
C ILE A 83 -4.74 -8.32 14.38
N SER A 84 -4.73 -9.26 13.43
CA SER A 84 -3.63 -10.14 13.13
C SER A 84 -3.14 -9.92 11.70
N VAL A 85 -1.84 -10.08 11.48
CA VAL A 85 -1.24 -10.07 10.15
C VAL A 85 -0.69 -11.45 9.86
N TRP A 86 -1.03 -11.98 8.70
CA TRP A 86 -0.57 -13.28 8.21
C TRP A 86 0.25 -13.12 6.95
N ASN A 87 1.20 -14.02 6.74
CA ASN A 87 1.84 -14.19 5.44
C ASN A 87 0.89 -14.91 4.45
N ALA A 88 1.30 -15.02 3.19
CA ALA A 88 0.51 -15.64 2.13
C ALA A 88 0.10 -17.11 2.37
N SER A 89 0.81 -17.83 3.25
CA SER A 89 0.49 -19.21 3.65
C SER A 89 -0.43 -19.30 4.87
N GLY A 90 -0.88 -18.17 5.41
CA GLY A 90 -1.76 -18.12 6.59
C GLY A 90 -1.06 -18.27 7.93
N THR A 91 0.27 -18.20 7.97
CA THR A 91 1.01 -18.17 9.22
C THR A 91 0.92 -16.77 9.81
N SER A 92 0.50 -16.66 11.07
CA SER A 92 0.47 -15.36 11.77
C SER A 92 1.90 -14.89 12.00
N ILE A 93 2.21 -13.69 11.50
CA ILE A 93 3.53 -13.04 11.61
C ILE A 93 3.50 -11.84 12.54
N PHE A 94 2.30 -11.39 12.93
CA PHE A 94 2.09 -10.33 13.92
C PHE A 94 0.65 -10.38 14.45
N SER A 95 0.45 -9.91 15.67
CA SER A 95 -0.87 -9.68 16.27
C SER A 95 -0.81 -8.50 17.24
N GLY A 96 -1.99 -7.98 17.62
CA GLY A 96 -2.10 -6.87 18.57
C GLY A 96 -2.31 -5.50 17.92
N LEU A 97 -2.73 -5.47 16.65
CA LEU A 97 -3.33 -4.27 16.08
C LEU A 97 -4.78 -4.09 16.61
N PRO A 98 -5.31 -2.85 16.65
CA PRO A 98 -6.58 -2.54 17.30
C PRO A 98 -7.82 -2.80 16.43
N GLY A 99 -7.69 -3.45 15.27
CA GLY A 99 -8.81 -3.67 14.36
C GLY A 99 -9.93 -4.52 14.96
N ASN A 100 -11.01 -4.66 14.19
CA ASN A 100 -12.21 -5.34 14.63
C ASN A 100 -12.96 -5.94 13.44
N PRO A 101 -13.58 -7.13 13.56
CA PRO A 101 -14.37 -7.70 12.48
C PRO A 101 -15.55 -6.84 12.01
N SER A 102 -16.02 -5.88 12.84
CA SER A 102 -17.06 -4.91 12.50
C SER A 102 -16.52 -3.48 12.31
N SER A 103 -15.25 -3.33 11.93
CA SER A 103 -14.70 -2.03 11.52
C SER A 103 -14.73 -1.94 10.00
N MET A 104 -15.40 -0.92 9.45
CA MET A 104 -15.56 -0.78 8.00
C MET A 104 -14.24 -0.77 7.24
N HIS A 105 -13.19 -0.16 7.82
CA HIS A 105 -11.81 -0.27 7.37
C HIS A 105 -10.90 -0.61 8.55
N SER A 106 -10.96 -1.87 8.99
CA SER A 106 -10.11 -2.38 10.08
C SER A 106 -8.61 -2.22 9.84
N ALA A 107 -8.17 -2.17 8.57
CA ALA A 107 -6.80 -1.87 8.19
C ALA A 107 -6.66 -1.26 6.80
N VAL A 108 -5.55 -0.55 6.58
CA VAL A 108 -5.06 -0.11 5.25
C VAL A 108 -3.54 -0.24 5.20
N VAL A 109 -2.98 -0.44 4.00
CA VAL A 109 -1.55 -0.75 3.81
C VAL A 109 -0.90 0.18 2.78
N ALA A 110 0.30 0.67 3.07
CA ALA A 110 1.09 1.49 2.13
C ALA A 110 2.60 1.22 2.28
N PRO A 111 3.41 1.51 1.23
CA PRO A 111 4.87 1.59 1.38
C PRO A 111 5.31 2.53 2.49
N VAL A 112 6.45 2.24 3.10
CA VAL A 112 7.20 3.21 3.92
C VAL A 112 7.98 4.11 2.96
N PRO A 113 7.64 5.42 2.85
CA PRO A 113 8.38 6.29 1.94
C PRO A 113 9.86 6.36 2.33
N GLY A 114 10.75 6.35 1.34
CA GLY A 114 12.20 6.35 1.56
C GLY A 114 12.80 5.01 2.07
N THR A 115 11.98 3.98 2.33
CA THR A 115 12.47 2.65 2.77
C THR A 115 11.90 1.54 1.86
N PRO A 116 12.52 1.29 0.68
CA PRO A 116 12.08 0.25 -0.22
C PRO A 116 12.04 -1.12 0.44
N GLY A 117 11.01 -1.91 0.14
CA GLY A 117 10.83 -3.24 0.73
C GLY A 117 10.26 -3.22 2.14
N GLU A 118 9.78 -2.07 2.62
CA GLU A 118 8.97 -1.98 3.83
C GLU A 118 7.61 -1.35 3.59
N ILE A 119 6.62 -1.80 4.36
CA ILE A 119 5.26 -1.27 4.33
C ILE A 119 4.77 -0.95 5.74
N TYR A 120 3.85 0.00 5.85
CA TYR A 120 2.99 0.22 7.00
C TYR A 120 1.69 -0.57 6.85
N VAL A 121 1.27 -1.21 7.93
CA VAL A 121 -0.12 -1.64 8.15
C VAL A 121 -0.69 -0.70 9.21
N PHE A 122 -1.66 0.13 8.82
CA PHE A 122 -2.43 0.97 9.72
C PHE A 122 -3.72 0.25 10.09
N ALA A 123 -4.17 0.39 11.33
CA ALA A 123 -5.38 -0.27 11.81
C ALA A 123 -6.14 0.59 12.83
N HIS A 124 -7.46 0.44 12.83
CA HIS A 124 -8.39 1.14 13.72
C HIS A 124 -9.56 0.22 14.10
N ASP A 125 -10.06 0.37 15.34
CA ASP A 125 -11.16 -0.41 15.89
C ASP A 125 -12.51 -0.06 15.21
N ALA A 126 -13.55 -0.84 15.51
CA ALA A 126 -14.94 -0.50 15.24
C ALA A 126 -15.43 0.62 16.17
N THR A 127 -14.89 0.67 17.38
CA THR A 127 -15.29 1.68 18.34
C THR A 127 -14.63 3.03 18.06
N VAL A 128 -15.34 4.08 18.47
CA VAL A 128 -14.84 5.45 18.40
C VAL A 128 -13.61 5.57 19.30
N SER A 129 -12.49 6.06 18.78
CA SER A 129 -11.22 6.09 19.52
C SER A 129 -10.39 7.34 19.25
N SER A 130 -9.54 7.73 20.19
CA SER A 130 -8.62 8.86 20.02
C SER A 130 -7.29 8.45 19.36
N SER A 131 -7.18 7.25 18.78
CA SER A 131 -5.92 6.76 18.24
C SER A 131 -6.04 5.79 17.06
N VAL A 132 -5.13 5.90 16.10
CA VAL A 132 -4.88 4.87 15.09
C VAL A 132 -3.53 4.22 15.39
N ALA A 133 -3.43 2.90 15.25
CA ALA A 133 -2.14 2.21 15.40
C ALA A 133 -1.55 1.86 14.04
N TYR A 134 -0.23 1.68 14.00
CA TYR A 134 0.44 1.14 12.82
C TYR A 134 1.63 0.26 13.18
N GLN A 135 1.93 -0.70 12.32
CA GLN A 135 3.10 -1.56 12.40
C GLN A 135 3.82 -1.59 11.05
N ARG A 136 5.15 -1.53 11.07
CA ARG A 136 5.99 -1.74 9.87
C ARG A 136 6.27 -3.20 9.63
N PHE A 137 6.38 -3.59 8.37
CA PHE A 137 6.79 -4.92 7.94
C PHE A 137 7.82 -4.82 6.83
N SER A 138 8.86 -5.66 6.91
CA SER A 138 9.70 -5.96 5.75
C SER A 138 8.97 -6.93 4.83
N VAL A 139 9.07 -6.69 3.52
CA VAL A 139 8.45 -7.49 2.45
C VAL A 139 9.42 -7.84 1.31
N SER A 140 10.71 -7.53 1.45
CA SER A 140 11.77 -7.87 0.49
C SER A 140 12.21 -9.35 0.56
N GLY A 141 11.41 -10.21 1.20
CA GLY A 141 11.70 -11.60 1.51
C GLY A 141 10.55 -12.21 2.30
N ALA A 142 10.85 -13.12 3.24
CA ALA A 142 9.83 -13.60 4.17
C ALA A 142 9.31 -12.43 5.02
N PRO A 143 7.99 -12.14 4.99
CA PRO A 143 7.47 -10.94 5.63
C PRO A 143 7.55 -11.04 7.16
N ALA A 144 8.01 -9.97 7.79
CA ALA A 144 8.21 -9.91 9.24
C ALA A 144 8.01 -8.49 9.77
N ALA A 145 7.51 -8.37 11.00
CA ALA A 145 7.35 -7.08 11.67
C ALA A 145 8.71 -6.43 11.94
N VAL A 146 8.77 -5.10 11.81
CA VAL A 146 9.98 -4.29 11.99
C VAL A 146 9.72 -3.21 13.05
N GLY A 147 10.56 -3.16 14.07
CA GLY A 147 10.43 -2.17 15.15
C GLY A 147 9.18 -2.36 16.02
N SER A 148 8.83 -1.34 16.79
CA SER A 148 7.65 -1.32 17.65
C SER A 148 6.41 -0.77 16.94
N THR A 149 5.23 -1.17 17.41
CA THR A 149 3.96 -0.55 17.03
C THR A 149 3.97 0.94 17.33
N GLY A 150 3.58 1.75 16.35
CA GLY A 150 3.39 3.18 16.48
C GLY A 150 1.93 3.55 16.75
N THR A 151 1.73 4.76 17.26
CA THR A 151 0.40 5.31 17.56
C THR A 151 0.28 6.72 17.01
N ILE A 152 -0.83 7.00 16.33
CA ILE A 152 -1.24 8.33 15.88
C ILE A 152 -2.30 8.81 16.86
N SER A 153 -2.02 9.88 17.60
CA SER A 153 -3.00 10.50 18.51
C SER A 153 -3.88 11.51 17.77
N LEU A 154 -5.19 11.28 17.75
CA LEU A 154 -6.16 12.15 17.07
C LEU A 154 -6.59 13.31 18.00
N PRO A 155 -6.58 14.57 17.51
CA PRO A 155 -6.85 15.74 18.35
C PRO A 155 -8.36 15.96 18.54
N ALA A 156 -8.76 16.26 19.79
CA ALA A 156 -10.03 16.88 20.24
C ALA A 156 -11.36 16.20 19.86
N SER A 157 -11.37 15.33 18.85
CA SER A 157 -12.49 14.49 18.44
C SER A 157 -11.95 13.09 18.12
N GLU A 158 -12.81 12.09 18.29
CA GLU A 158 -12.42 10.71 18.14
C GLU A 158 -12.58 10.25 16.68
N GLY A 159 -11.61 9.47 16.23
CA GLY A 159 -11.64 8.73 14.99
C GLY A 159 -12.75 7.69 15.00
N ARG A 160 -13.29 7.45 13.81
CA ARG A 160 -14.25 6.40 13.50
C ARG A 160 -13.58 5.41 12.54
N GLU A 161 -14.33 4.39 12.17
CA GLU A 161 -13.86 3.22 11.43
C GLU A 161 -13.30 3.49 10.01
N GLY A 162 -13.25 4.73 9.55
CA GLY A 162 -12.88 5.06 8.17
C GLY A 162 -11.42 5.37 8.03
N LEU A 163 -10.69 4.46 7.37
CA LEU A 163 -9.31 4.65 6.97
C LEU A 163 -9.21 4.65 5.44
N LEU A 164 -8.45 5.59 4.88
CA LEU A 164 -8.13 5.62 3.46
C LEU A 164 -6.70 6.15 3.25
N LEU A 165 -5.94 5.51 2.37
CA LEU A 165 -4.63 6.00 1.94
C LEU A 165 -4.74 6.66 0.56
N ILE A 166 -4.22 7.88 0.45
CA ILE A 166 -4.16 8.63 -0.81
C ILE A 166 -2.69 8.87 -1.15
N PRO A 167 -2.19 8.39 -2.30
CA PRO A 167 -0.85 8.72 -2.77
C PRO A 167 -0.67 10.24 -2.92
N HIS A 168 0.46 10.76 -2.44
CA HIS A 168 0.82 12.14 -2.68
C HIS A 168 1.23 12.33 -4.15
N ALA A 169 1.01 13.53 -4.70
CA ALA A 169 1.39 13.88 -6.06
C ALA A 169 2.91 13.82 -6.36
N ASN A 170 3.74 13.63 -5.32
CA ASN A 170 5.19 13.47 -5.47
C ASN A 170 5.59 12.02 -5.77
N GLY A 171 4.63 11.10 -5.82
CA GLY A 171 4.83 9.69 -6.16
C GLY A 171 5.53 8.85 -5.09
N THR A 172 5.77 9.39 -3.89
CA THR A 172 6.52 8.70 -2.83
C THR A 172 5.81 8.74 -1.49
N ASP A 173 5.26 9.89 -1.11
CA ASP A 173 4.53 10.07 0.14
C ASP A 173 3.06 9.66 0.00
N ALA A 174 2.35 9.60 1.12
CA ALA A 174 0.92 9.39 1.16
C ALA A 174 0.25 10.26 2.24
N TRP A 175 -1.06 10.44 2.08
CA TRP A 175 -1.94 10.95 3.12
C TRP A 175 -2.77 9.78 3.65
N LEU A 176 -2.64 9.50 4.95
CA LEU A 176 -3.61 8.66 5.64
C LEU A 176 -4.77 9.56 6.09
N LEU A 177 -5.95 9.22 5.62
CA LEU A 177 -7.21 9.83 6.02
C LEU A 177 -7.88 8.97 7.09
N VAL A 178 -8.34 9.61 8.16
CA VAL A 178 -9.12 8.99 9.22
C VAL A 178 -10.43 9.75 9.35
N SER A 179 -11.57 9.06 9.32
CA SER A 179 -12.87 9.70 9.51
C SER A 179 -13.07 10.08 10.97
N GLY A 180 -13.67 11.24 11.21
CA GLY A 180 -14.21 11.66 12.50
C GLY A 180 -15.73 11.80 12.42
N ALA A 181 -16.37 12.25 13.51
CA ALA A 181 -17.82 12.48 13.51
C ALA A 181 -18.27 13.60 12.55
N THR A 182 -17.58 14.73 12.58
CA THR A 182 -17.84 15.93 11.74
C THR A 182 -16.54 16.48 11.12
N SER A 183 -15.49 15.66 11.14
CA SER A 183 -14.17 16.04 10.69
C SER A 183 -13.51 14.90 9.92
N LEU A 184 -12.46 15.26 9.20
CA LEU A 184 -11.53 14.35 8.57
C LEU A 184 -10.15 14.65 9.15
N PHE A 185 -9.44 13.64 9.63
CA PHE A 185 -8.04 13.78 10.01
C PHE A 185 -7.16 13.40 8.84
N VAL A 186 -6.21 14.27 8.51
CA VAL A 186 -5.23 14.07 7.46
C VAL A 186 -3.86 13.89 8.11
N VAL A 187 -3.26 12.71 7.93
CA VAL A 187 -1.98 12.34 8.50
C VAL A 187 -0.94 12.21 7.38
N PRO A 188 0.13 13.04 7.36
CA PRO A 188 1.21 12.86 6.41
C PRO A 188 1.99 11.58 6.71
N VAL A 189 2.21 10.76 5.69
CA VAL A 189 3.11 9.61 5.71
C VAL A 189 4.24 9.90 4.75
N THR A 190 5.42 10.16 5.28
CA THR A 190 6.58 10.65 4.50
C THR A 190 7.84 9.85 4.82
N ALA A 191 8.96 10.18 4.18
CA ALA A 191 10.26 9.59 4.51
C ALA A 191 10.74 9.90 5.94
N ALA A 192 10.19 10.95 6.57
CA ALA A 192 10.40 11.24 7.99
C ALA A 192 9.53 10.37 8.93
N GLY A 193 8.64 9.54 8.37
CA GLY A 193 7.71 8.69 9.09
C GLY A 193 6.27 9.21 9.06
N VAL A 194 5.47 8.72 10.00
CA VAL A 194 4.08 9.12 10.21
C VAL A 194 4.04 10.40 11.03
N GLY A 195 3.54 11.49 10.44
CA GLY A 195 3.50 12.80 11.08
C GLY A 195 2.24 13.03 11.93
N ALA A 196 2.09 14.27 12.40
CA ALA A 196 0.95 14.66 13.23
C ALA A 196 -0.34 14.83 12.39
N PRO A 197 -1.50 14.35 12.88
CA PRO A 197 -2.78 14.57 12.21
C PRO A 197 -3.17 16.05 12.18
N GLN A 198 -3.66 16.49 11.03
CA GLN A 198 -4.38 17.75 10.88
C GLN A 198 -5.87 17.48 10.82
N GLN A 199 -6.64 18.11 11.70
CA GLN A 199 -8.09 18.01 11.71
C GLN A 199 -8.70 19.03 10.75
N LEU A 200 -9.48 18.57 9.78
CA LEU A 200 -10.24 19.40 8.86
C LEU A 200 -11.73 19.22 9.14
N ALA A 201 -12.50 20.30 9.20
CA ALA A 201 -13.96 20.20 9.24
C ALA A 201 -14.46 19.51 7.97
N SER A 202 -15.38 18.57 8.08
CA SER A 202 -15.89 17.85 6.90
C SER A 202 -16.71 18.75 5.97
N GLY A 203 -17.16 19.91 6.46
CA GLY A 203 -18.08 20.81 5.74
C GLY A 203 -19.48 20.22 5.52
N LEU A 204 -19.71 18.97 5.95
CA LEU A 204 -20.97 18.27 5.87
C LEU A 204 -21.75 18.53 7.17
N THR A 205 -22.74 19.42 7.11
CA THR A 205 -23.80 19.46 8.12
C THR A 205 -24.77 18.32 7.84
N VAL A 206 -24.91 17.39 8.79
CA VAL A 206 -25.92 16.32 8.77
C VAL A 206 -27.31 16.91 9.03
#